data_AF-A0A0J6XHP2-F1
#
_entry.id   AF-A0A0J6XHP2-F1
#
_cell.length_a   1.000
_cell.length_b   1.000
_cell.length_c   1.000
_cell.angle_alpha   90.00
_cell.angle_beta   90.00
_cell.angle_gamma   90.00
#
_symmetry.space_group_name_H-M   'P 1'
#
loop_
_entity.id
_entity.type
_entity.pdbx_description
1 polymer ?
#
loop_
_entity_poly.entity_id
_entity_poly.type
_entity_poly.pdbx_seq_one_letter_code
_entity_poly.pdbx_strand_id
1 'polypeptide(L)'
;MKTTPYSLGALLLALLVLPAPTTAVAAVGDPTPVAAGRHRHTASEISAFLTAFYGHHGPSARDRELAISQQLKEKQAHAPTSDVLLCAHDEPRDIVVGAVTVAHTAGVGWATVTTHWAGDRTDTFTAYVRLDSRPIKLDDVICAG
;
A
#
# COMPACT_ATOMS: atom_id res chain seq x y z
N MET A 1 17.63 14.76 44.29
CA MET A 1 16.59 13.83 43.82
C MET A 1 16.14 13.00 45.01
N LYS A 2 14.84 13.01 45.34
CA LYS A 2 14.26 12.42 46.55
C LYS A 2 13.67 11.05 46.20
N THR A 3 13.99 10.05 47.01
CA THR A 3 13.65 8.63 46.81
C THR A 3 12.28 8.25 47.39
N THR A 4 11.83 7.06 46.96
CA THR A 4 11.05 6.02 47.68
C THR A 4 9.49 6.04 47.56
N PRO A 5 8.77 4.89 47.73
CA PRO A 5 8.15 4.09 46.63
C PRO A 5 6.78 3.44 46.99
N TYR A 6 6.44 2.31 46.33
CA TYR A 6 5.41 1.28 46.63
C TYR A 6 3.97 1.51 46.16
N SER A 7 3.39 0.52 45.46
CA SER A 7 2.56 -0.52 46.11
C SER A 7 2.02 -1.54 45.10
N LEU A 8 2.16 -2.82 45.45
CA LEU A 8 1.43 -3.95 44.86
C LEU A 8 -0.07 -3.77 45.12
N GLY A 9 -0.89 -3.92 44.08
CA GLY A 9 -2.34 -4.01 44.18
C GLY A 9 -2.81 -5.29 43.51
N ALA A 10 -3.04 -6.33 44.31
CA ALA A 10 -3.69 -7.56 43.91
C ALA A 10 -5.13 -7.28 43.46
N LEU A 11 -5.53 -7.78 42.29
CA LEU A 11 -6.90 -7.73 41.82
C LEU A 11 -7.47 -9.15 41.75
N LEU A 12 -8.30 -9.43 42.74
CA LEU A 12 -9.10 -10.63 42.94
C LEU A 12 -10.28 -10.70 41.95
N LEU A 13 -10.60 -11.94 41.59
CA LEU A 13 -11.75 -12.41 40.81
C LEU A 13 -13.11 -11.85 41.25
N ALA A 14 -14.00 -11.63 40.26
CA ALA A 14 -15.42 -11.92 40.43
C ALA A 14 -16.08 -12.24 39.07
N LEU A 15 -16.34 -13.54 38.87
CA LEU A 15 -17.32 -14.08 37.92
C LEU A 15 -18.73 -13.71 38.38
N LEU A 16 -19.57 -13.19 37.47
CA LEU A 16 -21.03 -13.31 37.56
C LEU A 16 -21.63 -13.41 36.15
N VAL A 17 -22.17 -14.60 35.88
CA VAL A 17 -22.99 -14.97 34.71
C VAL A 17 -24.45 -14.70 35.08
N LEU A 18 -25.24 -14.11 34.17
CA LEU A 18 -26.66 -14.46 33.96
C LEU A 18 -27.16 -13.88 32.62
N PRO A 19 -27.70 -14.70 31.68
CA PRO A 19 -28.32 -14.21 30.45
C PRO A 19 -29.83 -14.01 30.62
N ALA A 20 -30.36 -12.91 30.08
CA ALA A 20 -31.80 -12.69 29.93
C ALA A 20 -32.20 -12.90 28.45
N PRO A 21 -33.33 -13.59 28.15
CA PRO A 21 -33.80 -13.73 26.78
C PRO A 21 -34.58 -12.47 26.36
N THR A 22 -34.08 -11.75 25.37
CA THR A 22 -34.84 -10.71 24.67
C THR A 22 -35.46 -11.33 23.42
N THR A 23 -36.80 -11.31 23.33
CA THR A 23 -37.53 -11.62 22.10
C THR A 23 -37.23 -10.55 21.06
N ALA A 24 -36.44 -10.89 20.03
CA ALA A 24 -36.22 -10.03 18.89
C ALA A 24 -37.34 -10.24 17.86
N VAL A 25 -38.15 -9.20 17.66
CA VAL A 25 -39.05 -9.06 16.50
C VAL A 25 -38.16 -8.96 15.26
N ALA A 26 -38.34 -9.87 14.32
CA ALA A 26 -37.68 -9.81 13.01
C ALA A 26 -38.20 -8.58 12.25
N ALA A 27 -37.42 -7.49 12.25
CA ALA A 27 -37.61 -6.42 11.30
C ALA A 27 -37.24 -6.96 9.92
N VAL A 28 -38.24 -7.07 9.04
CA VAL A 28 -38.03 -7.24 7.60
C VAL A 28 -37.29 -5.99 7.14
N GLY A 29 -35.98 -6.12 6.94
CA GLY A 29 -35.15 -5.05 6.42
C GLY A 29 -35.53 -4.80 4.96
N ASP A 30 -36.08 -3.64 4.69
CA ASP A 30 -36.08 -3.07 3.34
C ASP A 30 -34.65 -3.11 2.77
N PRO A 31 -34.46 -3.47 1.50
CA PRO A 31 -33.15 -3.35 0.85
C PRO A 31 -32.82 -1.86 0.74
N THR A 32 -32.03 -1.35 1.67
CA THR A 32 -31.41 -0.04 1.53
C THR A 32 -30.56 -0.08 0.26
N PRO A 33 -30.73 0.88 -0.66
CA PRO A 33 -29.88 0.95 -1.83
C PRO A 33 -28.46 1.19 -1.33
N VAL A 34 -27.57 0.23 -1.57
CA VAL A 34 -26.13 0.40 -1.35
C VAL A 34 -25.74 1.61 -2.19
N ALA A 35 -25.48 2.74 -1.54
CA ALA A 35 -24.94 3.91 -2.19
C ALA A 35 -23.74 3.42 -3.00
N ALA A 36 -23.79 3.56 -4.33
CA ALA A 36 -22.73 3.13 -5.22
C ALA A 36 -21.44 3.86 -4.79
N GLY A 37 -20.62 3.19 -3.98
CA GLY A 37 -19.38 3.74 -3.48
C GLY A 37 -18.52 4.14 -4.67
N ARG A 38 -17.79 5.25 -4.56
CA ARG A 38 -16.80 5.60 -5.59
C ARG A 38 -15.85 4.41 -5.71
N HIS A 39 -15.81 3.79 -6.89
CA HIS A 39 -14.93 2.63 -7.15
C HIS A 39 -13.49 2.94 -6.69
N ARG A 40 -12.92 1.99 -5.96
CA ARG A 40 -11.56 2.00 -5.45
C ARG A 40 -10.84 0.79 -6.00
N HIS A 41 -9.61 0.97 -6.46
CA HIS A 41 -8.83 -0.11 -7.05
C HIS A 41 -8.62 -1.25 -6.06
N THR A 42 -8.75 -2.46 -6.57
CA THR A 42 -8.51 -3.71 -5.87
C THR A 42 -7.04 -4.09 -5.91
N ALA A 43 -6.62 -5.04 -5.08
CA ALA A 43 -5.25 -5.57 -5.11
C ALA A 43 -4.88 -6.14 -6.49
N SER A 44 -5.82 -6.81 -7.17
CA SER A 44 -5.61 -7.37 -8.51
C SER A 44 -5.44 -6.30 -9.58
N GLU A 45 -6.23 -5.22 -9.54
CA GLU A 45 -6.09 -4.11 -10.50
C GLU A 45 -4.75 -3.39 -10.33
N ILE A 46 -4.32 -3.18 -9.07
CA ILE A 46 -3.02 -2.60 -8.76
C ILE A 46 -1.88 -3.55 -9.18
N SER A 47 -2.02 -4.85 -8.94
CA SER A 47 -1.00 -5.84 -9.34
C SER A 47 -0.84 -5.88 -10.86
N ALA A 48 -1.94 -5.89 -11.61
CA ALA A 48 -1.92 -5.83 -13.07
C ALA A 48 -1.29 -4.53 -13.56
N PHE A 49 -1.64 -3.40 -12.96
CA PHE A 49 -1.02 -2.11 -13.26
C PHE A 49 0.49 -2.13 -13.01
N LEU A 50 0.95 -2.51 -11.82
CA LEU A 50 2.37 -2.49 -11.46
C LEU A 50 3.19 -3.45 -12.33
N THR A 51 2.65 -4.64 -12.62
CA THR A 51 3.31 -5.63 -13.48
C THR A 51 3.49 -5.08 -14.90
N ALA A 52 2.45 -4.45 -15.46
CA ALA A 52 2.53 -3.85 -16.79
C ALA A 52 3.44 -2.60 -16.80
N PHE A 53 3.34 -1.78 -15.76
CA PHE A 53 4.09 -0.53 -15.61
C PHE A 53 5.59 -0.79 -15.49
N TYR A 54 6.02 -1.76 -14.70
CA TYR A 54 7.44 -2.10 -14.57
C TYR A 54 7.96 -3.01 -15.69
N GLY A 55 7.14 -3.89 -16.25
CA GLY A 55 7.59 -4.83 -17.28
C GLY A 55 8.83 -5.61 -16.83
N HIS A 56 9.76 -5.88 -17.77
CA HIS A 56 11.02 -6.56 -17.46
C HIS A 56 12.18 -5.61 -17.10
N HIS A 57 12.15 -4.37 -17.62
CA HIS A 57 13.29 -3.44 -17.52
C HIS A 57 12.93 -2.09 -16.90
N GLY A 58 11.68 -1.90 -16.52
CA GLY A 58 11.17 -0.67 -15.95
C GLY A 58 10.17 0.04 -16.86
N PRO A 59 9.67 1.21 -16.41
CA PRO A 59 8.61 1.92 -17.09
C PRO A 59 9.05 2.53 -18.42
N SER A 60 8.17 2.41 -19.42
CA SER A 60 8.38 3.06 -20.71
C SER A 60 8.37 4.59 -20.58
N ALA A 61 8.91 5.31 -21.57
CA ALA A 61 8.85 6.77 -21.60
C ALA A 61 7.39 7.29 -21.52
N ARG A 62 6.45 6.58 -22.15
CA ARG A 62 5.02 6.91 -22.10
C ARG A 62 4.45 6.74 -20.69
N ASP A 63 4.79 5.66 -20.00
CA ASP A 63 4.30 5.41 -18.64
C ASP A 63 4.87 6.42 -17.64
N ARG A 64 6.14 6.80 -17.81
CA ARG A 64 6.78 7.90 -17.04
C ARG A 64 6.08 9.24 -17.24
N GLU A 65 5.50 9.48 -18.40
CA GLU A 65 4.76 10.71 -18.66
C GLU A 65 3.33 10.65 -18.13
N LEU A 66 2.63 9.53 -18.33
CA LEU A 66 1.17 9.46 -18.17
C LEU A 66 0.71 8.73 -16.90
N ALA A 67 1.51 7.80 -16.40
CA ALA A 67 1.12 6.83 -15.38
C ALA A 67 1.80 7.04 -14.00
N ILE A 68 2.48 8.18 -13.80
CA ILE A 68 3.02 8.56 -12.49
C ILE A 68 2.38 9.85 -11.96
N SER A 69 2.41 10.02 -10.64
CA SER A 69 1.97 11.22 -9.94
C SER A 69 2.84 12.44 -10.29
N GLN A 70 2.29 13.63 -10.07
CA GLN A 70 3.05 14.87 -10.20
C GLN A 70 4.20 14.93 -9.18
N GLN A 71 3.99 14.41 -7.98
CA GLN A 71 5.02 14.28 -6.94
C GLN A 71 6.23 13.46 -7.42
N LEU A 72 6.02 12.34 -8.11
CA LEU A 72 7.13 11.54 -8.65
C LEU A 72 7.88 12.26 -9.77
N LYS A 73 7.18 13.02 -10.62
CA LYS A 73 7.83 13.88 -11.63
C LYS A 73 8.72 14.93 -10.98
N GLU A 74 8.23 15.54 -9.91
CA GLU A 74 9.01 16.50 -9.13
C GLU A 74 10.20 15.84 -8.45
N LYS A 75 10.03 14.67 -7.82
CA LYS A 75 11.16 13.89 -7.26
C LYS A 75 12.22 13.60 -8.32
N GLN A 76 11.82 13.17 -9.52
CA GLN A 76 12.74 12.90 -10.62
C GLN A 76 13.49 14.17 -11.08
N ALA A 77 12.81 15.31 -11.15
CA ALA A 77 13.42 16.59 -11.53
C ALA A 77 14.50 17.05 -10.53
N HIS A 78 14.34 16.73 -9.25
CA HIS A 78 15.31 17.03 -8.20
C HIS A 78 16.43 15.98 -8.07
N ALA A 79 16.32 14.84 -8.74
CA ALA A 79 17.30 13.76 -8.74
C ALA A 79 17.70 13.38 -10.18
N PRO A 80 18.29 14.30 -10.98
CA PRO A 80 18.48 14.09 -12.42
C PRO A 80 19.47 12.96 -12.76
N THR A 81 20.27 12.51 -11.80
CA THR A 81 21.26 11.45 -11.99
C THR A 81 20.74 10.06 -11.63
N SER A 82 19.57 9.95 -10.99
CA SER A 82 19.00 8.69 -10.51
C SER A 82 17.57 8.51 -11.01
N ASP A 83 17.21 7.30 -11.40
CA ASP A 83 15.83 6.95 -11.73
C ASP A 83 15.04 6.70 -10.44
N VAL A 84 14.21 7.67 -10.05
CA VAL A 84 13.44 7.59 -8.80
C VAL A 84 12.35 6.52 -8.85
N LEU A 85 12.00 5.99 -10.02
CA LEU A 85 11.01 4.93 -10.17
C LEU A 85 11.60 3.54 -9.98
N LEU A 86 12.92 3.41 -10.19
CA LEU A 86 13.69 2.18 -10.08
C LEU A 86 14.68 2.20 -8.91
N CYS A 87 14.86 3.36 -8.26
CA CYS A 87 15.84 3.59 -7.20
C CYS A 87 17.29 3.28 -7.62
N ALA A 88 17.64 3.56 -8.88
CA ALA A 88 18.91 3.14 -9.47
C ALA A 88 19.50 4.16 -10.44
N HIS A 89 20.74 3.94 -10.87
CA HIS A 89 21.42 4.76 -11.89
C HIS A 89 21.50 4.08 -13.26
N ASP A 90 21.32 2.76 -13.28
CA ASP A 90 21.41 1.88 -14.43
C ASP A 90 20.06 1.17 -14.68
N GLU A 91 19.97 0.41 -15.78
CA GLU A 91 18.78 -0.34 -16.16
C GLU A 91 18.85 -1.79 -15.61
N PRO A 92 17.79 -2.29 -14.96
CA PRO A 92 17.76 -3.65 -14.45
C PRO A 92 17.59 -4.67 -15.57
N ARG A 93 18.12 -5.88 -15.34
CA ARG A 93 17.95 -7.02 -16.25
C ARG A 93 16.58 -7.66 -16.16
N ASP A 94 16.00 -7.62 -14.97
CA ASP A 94 14.70 -8.20 -14.66
C ASP A 94 14.07 -7.47 -13.47
N ILE A 95 12.73 -7.44 -13.45
CA ILE A 95 11.95 -6.85 -12.38
C ILE A 95 10.80 -7.80 -12.01
N VAL A 96 10.68 -8.06 -10.72
CA VAL A 96 9.59 -8.87 -10.15
C VAL A 96 8.75 -8.01 -9.22
N VAL A 97 7.45 -7.93 -9.50
CA VAL A 97 6.47 -7.28 -8.61
C VAL A 97 5.92 -8.31 -7.64
N GLY A 98 6.06 -8.04 -6.34
CA GLY A 98 5.53 -8.89 -5.27
C GLY A 98 4.01 -8.78 -5.11
N ALA A 99 3.49 -9.49 -4.11
CA ALA A 99 2.06 -9.43 -3.79
C ALA A 99 1.64 -8.01 -3.36
N VAL A 100 0.48 -7.57 -3.85
CA VAL A 100 -0.08 -6.27 -3.48
C VAL A 100 -0.82 -6.36 -2.15
N THR A 101 -0.51 -5.44 -1.24
CA THR A 101 -1.27 -5.18 -0.02
C THR A 101 -2.12 -3.93 -0.20
N VAL A 102 -3.36 -3.93 0.31
CA VAL A 102 -4.28 -2.79 0.25
C VAL A 102 -4.69 -2.36 1.64
N ALA A 103 -4.58 -1.06 1.93
CA ALA A 103 -5.12 -0.43 3.12
C ALA A 103 -6.26 0.51 2.73
N HIS A 104 -7.50 0.02 2.79
CA HIS A 104 -8.68 0.78 2.39
C HIS A 104 -8.88 2.08 3.18
N THR A 105 -8.57 2.08 4.48
CA THR A 105 -8.68 3.25 5.36
C THR A 105 -7.67 4.35 5.00
N ALA A 106 -6.47 3.96 4.59
CA ALA A 106 -5.42 4.87 4.12
C ALA A 106 -5.60 5.28 2.64
N GLY A 107 -6.45 4.58 1.89
CA GLY A 107 -6.69 4.88 0.48
C GLY A 107 -5.50 4.55 -0.43
N VAL A 108 -4.63 3.62 -0.01
CA VAL A 108 -3.45 3.18 -0.77
C VAL A 108 -3.37 1.66 -0.91
N GLY A 109 -2.74 1.21 -1.98
CA GLY A 109 -2.20 -0.15 -2.11
C GLY A 109 -0.72 -0.08 -2.50
N TRP A 110 0.04 -1.12 -2.17
CA TRP A 110 1.47 -1.16 -2.45
C TRP A 110 1.97 -2.58 -2.70
N ALA A 111 3.11 -2.69 -3.37
CA ALA A 111 3.86 -3.93 -3.50
C ALA A 111 5.36 -3.65 -3.35
N THR A 112 6.07 -4.64 -2.82
CA THR A 112 7.53 -4.69 -2.92
C THR A 112 7.89 -5.06 -4.36
N VAL A 113 8.80 -4.31 -4.96
CA VAL A 113 9.37 -4.59 -6.28
C VAL A 113 10.82 -5.00 -6.07
N THR A 114 11.20 -6.11 -6.70
CA THR A 114 12.56 -6.65 -6.67
C THR A 114 13.20 -6.47 -8.04
N THR A 115 14.40 -5.92 -8.08
CA THR A 115 15.17 -5.70 -9.31
C THR A 115 16.42 -6.56 -9.33
N HIS A 116 16.71 -7.15 -10.48
CA HIS A 116 17.91 -7.97 -10.69
C HIS A 116 18.86 -7.25 -11.65
N TRP A 117 20.13 -7.21 -11.30
CA TRP A 117 21.17 -6.44 -11.98
C TRP A 117 22.27 -7.35 -12.54
N ALA A 118 23.23 -6.76 -13.26
CA ALA A 118 24.44 -7.50 -13.62
C ALA A 118 25.25 -7.91 -12.37
N GLY A 119 25.93 -9.05 -12.44
CA GLY A 119 26.76 -9.56 -11.35
C GLY A 119 25.96 -10.05 -10.15
N ASP A 120 24.76 -10.60 -10.39
CA ASP A 120 23.88 -11.22 -9.38
C ASP A 120 23.47 -10.28 -8.23
N ARG A 121 23.57 -8.97 -8.43
CA ARG A 121 23.07 -7.97 -7.49
C ARG A 121 21.54 -7.92 -7.58
N THR A 122 20.90 -7.86 -6.41
CA THR A 122 19.46 -7.68 -6.28
C THR A 122 19.18 -6.48 -5.37
N ASP A 123 18.14 -5.72 -5.68
CA ASP A 123 17.66 -4.63 -4.83
C ASP A 123 16.13 -4.64 -4.73
N THR A 124 15.58 -3.95 -3.72
CA THR A 124 14.14 -3.85 -3.50
C THR A 124 13.69 -2.44 -3.18
N PHE A 125 12.50 -2.08 -3.64
CA PHE A 125 11.82 -0.85 -3.26
C PHE A 125 10.33 -1.09 -3.12
N THR A 126 9.60 -0.13 -2.54
CA THR A 126 8.14 -0.23 -2.39
C THR A 126 7.45 0.75 -3.32
N ALA A 127 6.54 0.24 -4.15
CA ALA A 127 5.73 1.01 -5.09
C ALA A 127 4.31 1.22 -4.52
N TYR A 128 3.87 2.47 -4.43
CA TYR A 128 2.57 2.86 -3.87
C TYR A 128 1.61 3.35 -4.95
N VAL A 129 0.34 3.00 -4.83
CA VAL A 129 -0.75 3.40 -5.73
C VAL A 129 -1.93 3.90 -4.90
N ARG A 130 -2.48 5.04 -5.30
CA ARG A 130 -3.72 5.59 -4.72
C ARG A 130 -4.93 4.80 -5.22
N LEU A 131 -5.75 4.30 -4.29
CA LEU A 131 -6.94 3.50 -4.63
C LEU A 131 -8.00 4.32 -5.37
N ASP A 132 -7.99 5.64 -5.22
CA ASP A 132 -8.93 6.58 -5.82
C ASP A 132 -8.42 7.24 -7.11
N SER A 133 -7.18 6.96 -7.53
CA SER A 133 -6.58 7.55 -8.74
C SER A 133 -7.37 7.18 -10.00
N ARG A 134 -7.59 8.12 -10.91
CA ARG A 134 -8.27 7.85 -12.20
C ARG A 134 -7.56 8.60 -13.34
N PRO A 135 -6.88 7.92 -14.27
CA PRO A 135 -6.60 6.47 -14.30
C PRO A 135 -5.69 6.04 -13.13
N ILE A 136 -5.45 4.72 -12.98
CA ILE A 136 -4.45 4.21 -12.02
C ILE A 136 -3.10 4.88 -12.31
N LYS A 137 -2.44 5.38 -11.27
CA LYS A 137 -1.10 5.93 -11.35
C LYS A 137 -0.24 5.44 -10.20
N LEU A 138 1.05 5.29 -10.46
CA LEU A 138 2.05 5.16 -9.42
C LEU A 138 2.10 6.48 -8.65
N ASP A 139 1.83 6.41 -7.36
CA ASP A 139 1.72 7.57 -6.47
C ASP A 139 3.08 7.94 -5.89
N ASP A 140 3.78 6.94 -5.35
CA ASP A 140 5.11 7.12 -4.78
C ASP A 140 5.97 5.85 -4.88
N VAL A 141 7.28 6.03 -4.76
CA VAL A 141 8.28 4.97 -4.66
C VAL A 141 9.17 5.27 -3.45
N ILE A 142 9.37 4.27 -2.61
CA ILE A 142 10.29 4.34 -1.46
C ILE A 142 11.43 3.35 -1.69
N CYS A 143 12.62 3.89 -1.92
CA CYS A 143 13.85 3.13 -2.05
C CYS A 143 14.26 2.55 -0.69
N ALA A 144 14.66 1.28 -0.65
CA ALA A 144 15.42 0.77 0.48
C ALA A 144 16.77 1.51 0.49
N GLY A 145 17.07 2.23 1.58
CA GLY A 145 18.29 3.02 1.70
C GLY A 145 19.54 2.16 1.92
#